data_AF-A0A378UXB0-F1
#
_entry.id   AF-A0A378UXB0-F1
#
_cell.length_a   1.000
_cell.length_b   1.000
_cell.length_c   1.000
_cell.angle_alpha   90.00
_cell.angle_beta   90.00
_cell.angle_gamma   90.00
#
_symmetry.space_group_name_H-M   'P 1'
#
loop_
_entity.id
_entity.type
_entity.pdbx_description
1 polymer ?
#
loop_
_entity_poly.entity_id
_entity_poly.type
_entity_poly.pdbx_seq_one_letter_code
_entity_poly.pdbx_strand_id
1 'polypeptide(L)'
;MVTLDRLINVLGGYGVRLLTPAHGSCPAPRSTELRSVVMHEPGRVVGDVLLAVGADSIAEAVQWAEAARAVVVLVRGPHSPADGEDLTAGVGVAVMTVEPEVSWSELAAVVYGVVLEGRETESGRGPTDLFALADSLADAVGGAVTIEDRRSAVLAYSRLQQHADPARAETILSRGAPERLRALFESRGVFRHLAESDEPMFVEGDDDRGLTGRMVVAARAGRELLGSIWVTCAAPLPDARRAALADGARMVALHLLRSRASADLERQVESELVIRLLEGAADATTAASRLGLPQTPLRVIALRARTGDERHAPLLLAFERATAGFGWSRPGRSALAGNTVYTVLPGAEAEAASGWVAGLRAALPEPVTVLAGISGPATAAELALARSEADECLALHEVRHGDDLGHDERVPVYDEAWDEILLQRLRIAARAGRAPQRGPVAELRAHDQANGTQYAATLRAWLEAQGDLVEAGRSLGVHENTVRYRLRKMVELTQLDLTDARKRLAMMIELAAAEHLS
;
A
#
# COMPACT_ATOMS: atom_id res chain seq x y z
N MET A 1 -13.95 11.41 9.32
CA MET A 1 -13.78 12.75 9.95
C MET A 1 -12.30 13.16 9.91
N VAL A 2 -12.01 14.40 9.47
CA VAL A 2 -10.65 14.86 9.15
C VAL A 2 -10.09 15.78 10.22
N THR A 3 -8.82 15.59 10.55
CA THR A 3 -8.07 16.45 11.49
C THR A 3 -7.17 17.43 10.73
N LEU A 4 -6.74 18.50 11.40
CA LEU A 4 -5.77 19.45 10.86
C LEU A 4 -4.47 18.76 10.42
N ASP A 5 -3.96 17.80 11.19
CA ASP A 5 -2.75 17.04 10.82
C ASP A 5 -2.90 16.30 9.49
N ARG A 6 -4.07 15.69 9.26
CA ARG A 6 -4.37 14.99 8.00
C ARG A 6 -4.43 15.97 6.83
N LEU A 7 -5.09 17.11 7.01
CA LEU A 7 -5.11 18.15 5.97
C LEU A 7 -3.68 18.60 5.61
N ILE A 8 -2.83 18.84 6.62
CA ILE A 8 -1.43 19.21 6.41
C ILE A 8 -0.68 18.15 5.60
N ASN A 9 -0.80 16.88 5.98
CA ASN A 9 -0.09 15.78 5.32
C ASN A 9 -0.55 15.59 3.87
N VAL A 10 -1.86 15.64 3.60
CA VAL A 10 -2.40 15.51 2.24
C VAL A 10 -1.97 16.69 1.38
N LEU A 11 -2.18 17.92 1.85
CA LEU A 11 -1.86 19.12 1.07
C LEU A 11 -0.35 19.33 0.85
N GLY A 12 0.50 18.73 1.68
CA GLY A 12 1.95 18.67 1.48
C GLY A 12 2.34 18.10 0.12
N GLY A 13 1.58 17.13 -0.40
CA GLY A 13 1.77 16.56 -1.74
C GLY A 13 1.30 17.46 -2.89
N TYR A 14 0.58 18.54 -2.59
CA TYR A 14 -0.03 19.46 -3.56
C TYR A 14 0.60 20.87 -3.50
N GLY A 15 1.86 20.98 -3.08
CA GLY A 15 2.58 22.25 -3.05
C GLY A 15 2.10 23.21 -1.96
N VAL A 16 1.56 22.68 -0.86
CA VAL A 16 1.16 23.48 0.31
C VAL A 16 2.06 23.15 1.49
N ARG A 17 2.48 24.17 2.23
CA ARG A 17 3.37 24.02 3.39
C ARG A 17 2.79 24.69 4.61
N LEU A 18 2.86 24.04 5.77
CA LEU A 18 2.50 24.67 7.04
C LEU A 18 3.61 25.64 7.44
N LEU A 19 3.26 26.89 7.73
CA LEU A 19 4.16 27.82 8.40
C LEU A 19 4.16 27.51 9.89
N THR A 20 5.35 27.28 10.44
CA THR A 20 5.58 27.07 11.87
C THR A 20 6.25 28.31 12.44
N PRO A 21 5.73 28.90 13.54
CA PRO A 21 6.34 30.07 14.16
C PRO A 21 7.72 29.71 14.74
N ALA A 22 8.67 30.65 14.70
CA ALA A 22 10.06 30.44 15.08
C ALA A 22 10.29 29.88 16.49
N HIS A 23 9.33 30.03 17.42
CA HIS A 23 9.45 29.66 18.84
C HIS A 23 8.24 28.87 19.38
N GLY A 24 7.48 28.14 18.54
CA GLY A 24 6.29 27.45 19.04
C GLY A 24 5.69 26.37 18.15
N SER A 25 4.84 25.55 18.77
CA SER A 25 3.96 24.59 18.11
C SER A 25 2.86 25.29 17.29
N CYS A 26 2.27 24.56 16.34
CA CYS A 26 1.09 25.00 15.58
C CYS A 26 0.01 25.63 16.51
N PRO A 27 -0.57 26.80 16.17
CA PRO A 27 -1.51 27.50 17.05
C PRO A 27 -2.76 26.69 17.39
N ALA A 28 -3.24 25.90 16.43
CA ALA A 28 -4.32 24.95 16.63
C ALA A 28 -3.76 23.54 16.93
N PRO A 29 -4.36 22.78 17.87
CA PRO A 29 -4.02 21.37 18.06
C PRO A 29 -4.14 20.62 16.75
N ARG A 30 -3.12 19.85 16.39
CA ARG A 30 -3.11 19.00 15.18
C ARG A 30 -4.25 17.98 15.14
N SER A 31 -4.80 17.62 16.30
CA SER A 31 -5.98 16.77 16.46
C SER A 31 -7.33 17.48 16.23
N THR A 32 -7.33 18.80 15.97
CA THR A 32 -8.58 19.57 15.76
C THR A 32 -9.32 19.06 14.55
N GLU A 33 -10.62 18.80 14.70
CA GLU A 33 -11.49 18.29 13.64
C GLU A 33 -11.91 19.43 12.71
N LEU A 34 -11.88 19.17 11.40
CA LEU A 34 -12.29 20.09 10.35
C LEU A 34 -13.59 19.57 9.73
N ARG A 35 -14.60 20.43 9.62
CA ARG A 35 -15.97 20.06 9.23
C ARG A 35 -16.51 20.90 8.07
N SER A 36 -15.87 22.03 7.76
CA SER A 36 -16.34 23.01 6.79
C SER A 36 -15.17 23.72 6.09
N VAL A 37 -15.41 24.09 4.84
CA VAL A 37 -14.47 24.82 3.98
C VAL A 37 -15.18 26.05 3.46
N VAL A 38 -14.53 27.21 3.56
CA VAL A 38 -15.04 28.50 3.08
C VAL A 38 -14.01 29.19 2.21
N MET A 39 -14.48 29.94 1.22
CA MET A 39 -13.67 30.92 0.48
C MET A 39 -13.98 32.31 1.04
N HIS A 40 -13.02 33.22 0.94
CA HIS A 40 -13.30 34.62 1.25
C HIS A 40 -14.30 35.20 0.24
N GLU A 41 -15.42 35.74 0.74
CA GLU A 41 -16.45 36.42 -0.04
C GLU A 41 -16.90 37.70 0.68
N PRO A 42 -17.42 38.71 -0.04
CA PRO A 42 -17.96 39.92 0.57
C PRO A 42 -19.17 39.57 1.47
N GLY A 43 -18.95 39.53 2.79
CA GLY A 43 -19.97 39.18 3.77
C GLY A 43 -19.41 38.39 4.95
N ARG A 44 -20.30 37.89 5.82
CA ARG A 44 -19.90 37.04 6.95
C ARG A 44 -19.93 35.58 6.54
N VAL A 45 -18.76 35.01 6.30
CA VAL A 45 -18.55 33.56 6.15
C VAL A 45 -18.09 32.95 7.47
N VAL A 46 -18.42 31.69 7.73
CA VAL A 46 -17.93 30.95 8.92
C VAL A 46 -17.57 29.53 8.49
N GLY A 47 -16.36 29.09 8.80
CA GLY A 47 -15.92 27.72 8.51
C GLY A 47 -14.54 27.40 9.07
N ASP A 48 -14.17 26.12 9.10
CA ASP A 48 -12.95 25.64 9.76
C ASP A 48 -11.69 25.82 8.91
N VAL A 49 -11.83 25.71 7.58
CA VAL A 49 -10.75 25.90 6.61
C VAL A 49 -11.08 27.08 5.70
N LEU A 50 -10.24 28.12 5.71
CA LEU A 50 -10.40 29.29 4.84
C LEU A 50 -9.42 29.22 3.66
N LEU A 51 -9.95 29.31 2.43
CA LEU A 51 -9.17 29.60 1.23
C LEU A 51 -9.14 31.12 1.03
N ALA A 52 -8.01 31.76 1.36
CA ALA A 52 -7.84 33.22 1.26
C ALA A 52 -7.51 33.64 -0.19
N VAL A 53 -8.43 33.33 -1.11
CA VAL A 53 -8.32 33.70 -2.53
C VAL A 53 -8.36 35.23 -2.63
N GLY A 54 -7.31 35.81 -3.22
CA GLY A 54 -7.20 37.26 -3.42
C GLY A 54 -6.65 38.04 -2.22
N ALA A 55 -6.14 37.39 -1.17
CA ALA A 55 -5.39 38.09 -0.13
C ALA A 55 -4.04 38.58 -0.67
N ASP A 56 -3.70 39.83 -0.41
CA ASP A 56 -2.44 40.46 -0.80
C ASP A 56 -1.30 40.14 0.19
N SER A 57 -1.63 39.67 1.39
CA SER A 57 -0.65 39.31 2.42
C SER A 57 -1.13 38.21 3.36
N ILE A 58 -0.19 37.57 4.05
CA ILE A 58 -0.48 36.62 5.13
C ILE A 58 -1.29 37.28 6.25
N ALA A 59 -0.94 38.53 6.61
CA ALA A 59 -1.64 39.26 7.66
C ALA A 59 -3.12 39.49 7.33
N GLU A 60 -3.42 39.85 6.09
CA GLU A 60 -4.80 39.99 5.61
C GLU A 60 -5.55 38.66 5.61
N ALA A 61 -4.92 37.58 5.12
CA ALA A 61 -5.51 36.25 5.16
C ALA A 61 -5.82 35.78 6.59
N VAL A 62 -4.94 36.07 7.56
CA VAL A 62 -5.18 35.79 8.98
C VAL A 62 -6.37 36.58 9.52
N GLN A 63 -6.49 37.87 9.18
CA GLN A 63 -7.65 38.68 9.59
C GLN A 63 -8.96 38.09 9.05
N TRP A 64 -8.97 37.66 7.78
CA TRP A 64 -10.12 36.99 7.19
C TRP A 64 -10.43 35.67 7.90
N ALA A 65 -9.40 34.92 8.29
CA ALA A 65 -9.54 33.65 9.00
C ALA A 65 -10.13 33.84 10.41
N GLU A 66 -9.67 34.84 11.15
CA GLU A 66 -10.23 35.20 12.47
C GLU A 66 -11.69 35.64 12.35
N ALA A 67 -12.02 36.46 11.35
CA ALA A 67 -13.39 36.86 11.06
C ALA A 67 -14.29 35.66 10.72
N ALA A 68 -13.75 34.69 9.97
CA ALA A 68 -14.41 33.44 9.61
C ALA A 68 -14.43 32.38 10.73
N ARG A 69 -13.74 32.63 11.86
CA ARG A 69 -13.50 31.65 12.92
C ARG A 69 -12.85 30.36 12.43
N ALA A 70 -11.97 30.49 11.43
CA ALA A 70 -11.26 29.37 10.85
C ALA A 70 -10.16 28.86 11.79
N VAL A 71 -9.96 27.54 11.75
CA VAL A 71 -8.88 26.84 12.42
C VAL A 71 -7.58 26.97 11.62
N VAL A 72 -7.70 26.98 10.29
CA VAL A 72 -6.57 27.05 9.36
C VAL A 72 -6.92 27.92 8.15
N VAL A 73 -5.94 28.68 7.67
CA VAL A 73 -6.03 29.49 6.45
C VAL A 73 -4.97 29.08 5.44
N LEU A 74 -5.40 28.94 4.18
CA LEU A 74 -4.52 28.74 3.04
C LEU A 74 -4.37 30.07 2.33
N VAL A 75 -3.12 30.49 2.12
CA VAL A 75 -2.77 31.77 1.51
C VAL A 75 -1.60 31.57 0.55
N ARG A 76 -1.47 32.40 -0.49
CA ARG A 76 -0.26 32.40 -1.32
C ARG A 76 0.94 32.83 -0.46
N GLY A 77 1.97 32.00 -0.42
CA GLY A 77 3.18 32.33 0.35
C GLY A 77 4.13 33.27 -0.42
N PRO A 78 4.97 34.05 0.29
CA PRO A 78 6.13 34.70 -0.32
C PRO A 78 7.14 33.66 -0.82
N HIS A 79 8.00 34.04 -1.77
CA HIS A 79 8.95 33.12 -2.42
C HIS A 79 10.05 32.57 -1.48
N SER A 80 10.23 33.11 -0.27
CA SER A 80 11.26 32.71 0.69
C SER A 80 10.68 32.39 2.08
N PRO A 81 11.10 31.28 2.74
CA PRO A 81 10.62 30.89 4.05
C PRO A 81 11.04 31.86 5.19
N ALA A 82 12.10 32.64 4.99
CA ALA A 82 12.60 33.60 5.99
C ALA A 82 11.68 34.82 6.20
N ASP A 83 10.80 35.13 5.24
CA ASP A 83 9.92 36.30 5.30
C ASP A 83 8.61 36.03 6.07
N GLY A 84 8.33 34.77 6.43
CA GLY A 84 7.06 34.34 7.04
C GLY A 84 7.12 34.00 8.54
N GLU A 85 8.32 33.81 9.10
CA GLU A 85 8.50 33.30 10.48
C GLU A 85 8.08 34.30 11.57
N ASP A 86 8.25 35.61 11.34
CA ASP A 86 7.83 36.68 12.26
C ASP A 86 6.33 37.05 12.13
N LEU A 87 5.68 36.69 11.01
CA LEU A 87 4.29 37.09 10.70
C LEU A 87 3.22 36.20 11.36
N THR A 88 3.62 35.09 11.96
CA THR A 88 2.71 34.12 12.61
C THR A 88 2.79 34.14 14.14
N ALA A 89 3.66 34.98 14.71
CA ALA A 89 3.82 35.12 16.15
C ALA A 89 2.54 35.66 16.81
N GLY A 90 1.91 34.87 17.68
CA GLY A 90 0.71 35.27 18.44
C GLY A 90 -0.63 35.07 17.73
N VAL A 91 -0.63 34.48 16.53
CA VAL A 91 -1.85 34.22 15.75
C VAL A 91 -2.53 32.94 16.23
N GLY A 92 -3.85 32.97 16.46
CA GLY A 92 -4.63 31.81 16.92
C GLY A 92 -5.04 30.80 15.82
N VAL A 93 -4.66 31.07 14.57
CA VAL A 93 -5.03 30.32 13.37
C VAL A 93 -3.79 29.69 12.75
N ALA A 94 -3.88 28.43 12.31
CA ALA A 94 -2.80 27.79 11.55
C ALA A 94 -2.70 28.39 10.14
N VAL A 95 -1.49 28.72 9.68
CA VAL A 95 -1.27 29.31 8.34
C VAL A 95 -0.56 28.31 7.45
N MET A 96 -1.13 28.06 6.27
CA MET A 96 -0.56 27.21 5.25
C MET A 96 -0.30 28.02 3.97
N THR A 97 0.94 28.01 3.49
CA THR A 97 1.35 28.69 2.26
C THR A 97 1.20 27.78 1.06
N VAL A 98 0.56 28.30 0.01
CA VAL A 98 0.36 27.65 -1.28
C VAL A 98 1.41 28.15 -2.26
N GLU A 99 2.12 27.24 -2.94
CA GLU A 99 3.09 27.58 -3.98
C GLU A 99 2.40 28.38 -5.12
N PRO A 100 3.05 29.40 -5.72
CA PRO A 100 2.44 30.25 -6.74
C PRO A 100 1.92 29.50 -7.98
N GLU A 101 2.52 28.36 -8.31
CA GLU A 101 2.19 27.56 -9.49
C GLU A 101 0.92 26.72 -9.33
N VAL A 102 0.47 26.46 -8.10
CA VAL A 102 -0.71 25.63 -7.81
C VAL A 102 -1.98 26.39 -8.17
N SER A 103 -2.95 25.81 -8.88
CA SER A 103 -4.21 26.50 -9.14
C SER A 103 -5.11 26.56 -7.88
N TRP A 104 -5.79 27.69 -7.66
CA TRP A 104 -6.80 27.79 -6.59
C TRP A 104 -7.97 26.84 -6.79
N SER A 105 -8.38 26.58 -8.04
CA SER A 105 -9.46 25.64 -8.34
C SER A 105 -9.07 24.20 -8.03
N GLU A 106 -7.83 23.81 -8.34
CA GLU A 106 -7.26 22.50 -8.02
C GLU A 106 -7.14 22.31 -6.51
N LEU A 107 -6.58 23.30 -5.82
CA LEU A 107 -6.46 23.28 -4.37
C LEU A 107 -7.83 23.21 -3.70
N ALA A 108 -8.80 23.98 -4.16
CA ALA A 108 -10.17 23.90 -3.66
C ALA A 108 -10.74 22.49 -3.85
N ALA A 109 -10.57 21.87 -5.03
CA ALA A 109 -11.04 20.51 -5.30
C ALA A 109 -10.45 19.49 -4.30
N VAL A 110 -9.15 19.58 -4.01
CA VAL A 110 -8.48 18.72 -3.01
C VAL A 110 -9.03 18.98 -1.61
N VAL A 111 -9.09 20.24 -1.17
CA VAL A 111 -9.55 20.61 0.19
C VAL A 111 -11.00 20.20 0.41
N TYR A 112 -11.88 20.42 -0.57
CA TYR A 112 -13.27 19.98 -0.51
C TYR A 112 -13.39 18.45 -0.47
N GLY A 113 -12.61 17.71 -1.26
CA GLY A 113 -12.58 16.24 -1.21
C GLY A 113 -12.19 15.73 0.17
N VAL A 114 -11.07 16.24 0.69
CA VAL A 114 -10.56 15.85 2.01
C VAL A 114 -11.58 16.20 3.12
N VAL A 115 -12.03 17.45 3.21
CA VAL A 115 -12.79 17.94 4.37
C VAL A 115 -14.28 17.58 4.31
N LEU A 116 -14.92 17.66 3.14
CA LEU A 116 -16.36 17.40 2.99
C LEU A 116 -16.67 15.94 2.63
N GLU A 117 -15.90 15.34 1.72
CA GLU A 117 -16.18 13.97 1.24
C GLU A 117 -15.53 12.89 2.12
N GLY A 118 -14.49 13.21 2.88
CA GLY A 118 -13.95 12.38 3.98
C GLY A 118 -14.95 12.07 5.12
N ARG A 119 -16.22 12.45 4.95
CA ARG A 119 -17.37 12.13 5.80
C ARG A 119 -18.30 11.11 5.14
N GLU A 120 -18.34 11.02 3.81
CA GLU A 120 -19.18 10.04 3.09
C GLU A 120 -18.62 8.62 3.20
N THR A 121 -17.37 8.48 3.64
CA THR A 121 -16.69 7.22 3.99
C THR A 121 -17.34 6.47 5.15
N GLU A 122 -18.20 7.11 5.96
CA GLU A 122 -19.02 6.41 6.97
C GLU A 122 -20.29 5.79 6.38
N SER A 123 -20.63 6.07 5.12
CA SER A 123 -21.87 5.60 4.46
C SER A 123 -21.68 5.04 3.04
N GLY A 124 -20.45 4.94 2.54
CA GLY A 124 -20.12 4.16 1.34
C GLY A 124 -20.72 4.66 0.02
N ARG A 125 -21.15 5.92 -0.04
CA ARG A 125 -21.60 6.57 -1.26
C ARG A 125 -20.65 7.72 -1.52
N GLY A 126 -19.79 7.63 -2.52
CA GLY A 126 -18.98 8.78 -2.92
C GLY A 126 -19.84 9.81 -3.68
N PRO A 127 -19.50 11.11 -3.63
CA PRO A 127 -20.35 12.14 -4.19
C PRO A 127 -19.88 12.51 -5.60
N THR A 128 -20.84 13.00 -6.39
CA THR A 128 -20.76 13.45 -7.80
C THR A 128 -20.65 12.36 -8.86
N ASP A 129 -21.64 12.37 -9.74
CA ASP A 129 -21.86 11.39 -10.79
C ASP A 129 -21.04 11.74 -12.04
N LEU A 130 -19.88 11.09 -12.23
CA LEU A 130 -19.11 11.17 -13.47
C LEU A 130 -19.94 10.78 -14.70
N PHE A 131 -20.98 9.94 -14.56
CA PHE A 131 -21.89 9.62 -15.66
C PHE A 131 -22.75 10.81 -16.05
N ALA A 132 -23.27 11.58 -15.09
CA ALA A 132 -23.99 12.82 -15.39
C ALA A 132 -23.09 13.87 -16.05
N LEU A 133 -21.81 13.95 -15.65
CA LEU A 133 -20.83 14.81 -16.31
C LEU A 133 -20.55 14.32 -17.75
N ALA A 134 -20.38 13.01 -17.95
CA ALA A 134 -20.20 12.42 -19.28
C ALA A 134 -21.41 12.67 -20.19
N ASP A 135 -22.64 12.56 -19.66
CA ASP A 135 -23.87 12.89 -20.38
C ASP A 135 -23.91 14.38 -20.78
N SER A 136 -23.63 15.28 -19.84
CA SER A 136 -23.63 16.73 -20.11
C SER A 136 -22.59 17.11 -21.16
N LEU A 137 -21.43 16.46 -21.14
CA LEU A 137 -20.40 16.64 -22.16
C LEU A 137 -20.83 16.09 -23.51
N ALA A 138 -21.46 14.92 -23.55
CA ALA A 138 -21.96 14.32 -24.77
C ALA A 138 -22.98 15.22 -25.47
N ASP A 139 -23.86 15.87 -24.69
CA ASP A 139 -24.82 16.86 -25.19
C ASP A 139 -24.11 18.11 -25.75
N ALA A 140 -23.06 18.60 -25.09
CA ALA A 140 -22.32 19.78 -25.52
C ALA A 140 -21.46 19.55 -26.78
N VAL A 141 -20.81 18.39 -26.89
CA VAL A 141 -19.91 18.05 -28.01
C VAL A 141 -20.64 17.36 -29.18
N GLY A 142 -21.82 16.79 -28.93
CA GLY A 142 -22.65 16.09 -29.91
C GLY A 142 -22.07 14.74 -30.34
N GLY A 143 -21.45 14.01 -29.42
CA GLY A 143 -20.84 12.69 -29.65
C GLY A 143 -20.76 11.88 -28.36
N ALA A 144 -20.74 10.54 -28.47
CA ALA A 144 -20.70 9.68 -27.29
C ALA A 144 -19.38 9.84 -26.53
N VAL A 145 -19.47 10.03 -25.21
CA VAL A 145 -18.33 10.30 -24.32
C VAL A 145 -17.95 9.06 -23.52
N THR A 146 -16.65 8.87 -23.32
CA THR A 146 -16.06 7.96 -22.33
C THR A 146 -14.98 8.72 -21.55
N ILE A 147 -14.99 8.61 -20.23
CA ILE A 147 -13.98 9.17 -19.34
C ILE A 147 -13.14 8.01 -18.81
N GLU A 148 -11.83 8.10 -18.95
CA GLU A 148 -10.87 7.06 -18.59
C GLU A 148 -9.80 7.57 -17.63
N ASP A 149 -9.24 6.70 -16.80
CA ASP A 149 -8.08 7.00 -15.96
C ASP A 149 -6.75 6.91 -16.75
N ARG A 150 -5.62 7.15 -16.07
CA ARG A 150 -4.27 7.07 -16.67
C ARG A 150 -3.89 5.69 -17.20
N ARG A 151 -4.58 4.63 -16.75
CA ARG A 151 -4.36 3.23 -17.17
C ARG A 151 -5.35 2.82 -18.27
N SER A 152 -6.13 3.76 -18.81
CA SER A 152 -7.22 3.52 -19.77
C SER A 152 -8.34 2.64 -19.20
N ALA A 153 -8.53 2.64 -17.88
CA ALA A 153 -9.70 2.04 -17.26
C ALA A 153 -10.89 3.00 -17.35
N VAL A 154 -12.06 2.48 -17.69
CA VAL A 154 -13.27 3.29 -17.88
C VAL A 154 -13.81 3.71 -16.51
N LEU A 155 -13.88 5.03 -16.29
CA LEU A 155 -14.45 5.62 -15.08
C LEU A 155 -15.93 5.95 -15.25
N ALA A 156 -16.31 6.47 -16.43
CA ALA A 156 -17.69 6.77 -16.78
C ALA A 156 -17.90 6.81 -18.30
N TYR A 157 -19.15 6.74 -18.71
CA TYR A 157 -19.53 6.85 -20.12
C TYR A 157 -20.92 7.50 -20.25
N SER A 158 -21.16 8.20 -21.36
CA SER A 158 -22.47 8.78 -21.63
C SER A 158 -23.48 7.75 -22.11
N ARG A 159 -24.76 7.98 -21.83
CA ARG A 159 -25.90 7.21 -22.36
C ARG A 159 -26.12 7.42 -23.85
N LEU A 160 -25.65 8.53 -24.42
CA LEU A 160 -25.72 8.81 -25.85
C LEU A 160 -25.04 7.67 -26.65
N GLN A 161 -25.77 7.08 -27.59
CA GLN A 161 -25.29 6.02 -28.49
C GLN A 161 -25.04 6.52 -29.92
N GLN A 162 -25.04 7.83 -30.14
CA GLN A 162 -24.77 8.41 -31.44
C GLN A 162 -23.34 8.05 -31.87
N HIS A 163 -23.20 7.39 -33.02
CA HIS A 163 -21.95 6.77 -33.50
C HIS A 163 -21.40 5.65 -32.60
N ALA A 164 -22.24 4.91 -31.86
CA ALA A 164 -21.78 3.77 -31.06
C ALA A 164 -21.07 2.73 -31.94
N ASP A 165 -19.76 2.58 -31.73
CA ASP A 165 -18.90 1.65 -32.47
C ASP A 165 -18.58 0.40 -31.63
N PRO A 166 -18.28 -0.75 -32.27
CA PRO A 166 -17.89 -1.97 -31.57
C PRO A 166 -16.72 -1.77 -30.60
N ALA A 167 -15.74 -0.94 -30.98
CA ALA A 167 -14.58 -0.63 -30.15
C ALA A 167 -14.96 0.02 -28.81
N ARG A 168 -15.91 0.97 -28.79
CA ARG A 168 -16.42 1.60 -27.57
C ARG A 168 -17.22 0.61 -26.73
N ALA A 169 -18.08 -0.19 -27.35
CA ALA A 169 -18.86 -1.20 -26.65
C ALA A 169 -17.95 -2.19 -25.91
N GLU A 170 -16.91 -2.70 -26.59
CA GLU A 170 -15.91 -3.58 -25.99
C GLU A 170 -15.15 -2.89 -24.85
N THR A 171 -14.71 -1.64 -25.05
CA THR A 171 -14.00 -0.85 -24.02
C THR A 171 -14.85 -0.67 -22.75
N ILE A 172 -16.14 -0.37 -22.90
CA ILE A 172 -17.06 -0.22 -21.76
C ILE A 172 -17.30 -1.56 -21.05
N LEU A 173 -17.57 -2.63 -21.81
CA LEU A 173 -17.86 -3.96 -21.26
C LEU A 173 -16.63 -4.55 -20.53
N SER A 174 -15.44 -4.36 -21.10
CA SER A 174 -14.17 -4.78 -20.51
C SER A 174 -13.66 -3.84 -19.41
N ARG A 175 -14.35 -2.71 -19.17
CA ARG A 175 -13.94 -1.63 -18.25
C ARG A 175 -12.54 -1.09 -18.52
N GLY A 176 -12.09 -1.17 -19.76
CA GLY A 176 -10.81 -0.65 -20.20
C GLY A 176 -10.55 -0.96 -21.66
N ALA A 177 -9.66 -0.18 -22.28
CA ALA A 177 -9.32 -0.35 -23.69
C ALA A 177 -8.61 -1.70 -23.92
N PRO A 178 -9.14 -2.58 -24.79
CA PRO A 178 -8.49 -3.83 -25.17
C PRO A 178 -7.07 -3.61 -25.68
N GLU A 179 -6.18 -4.58 -25.47
CA GLU A 179 -4.75 -4.46 -25.82
C GLU A 179 -4.53 -4.08 -27.29
N ARG A 180 -5.37 -4.63 -28.19
CA ARG A 180 -5.36 -4.26 -29.62
C ARG A 180 -5.58 -2.76 -29.82
N LEU A 181 -6.53 -2.14 -29.12
CA LEU A 181 -6.83 -0.71 -29.25
C LEU A 181 -5.75 0.15 -28.58
N ARG A 182 -5.25 -0.28 -27.41
CA ARG A 182 -4.12 0.39 -26.74
C ARG A 182 -2.90 0.46 -27.65
N ALA A 183 -2.51 -0.66 -28.27
CA ALA A 183 -1.38 -0.71 -29.20
C ALA A 183 -1.59 0.21 -30.43
N LEU A 184 -2.83 0.36 -30.91
CA LEU A 184 -3.16 1.31 -31.98
C LEU A 184 -3.01 2.76 -31.50
N PHE A 185 -3.52 3.11 -30.32
CA PHE A 185 -3.43 4.46 -29.79
C PHE A 185 -1.97 4.85 -29.48
N GLU A 186 -1.17 3.89 -29.00
CA GLU A 186 0.28 4.05 -28.82
C GLU A 186 0.98 4.31 -30.16
N SER A 187 0.73 3.50 -31.19
CA SER A 187 1.36 3.66 -32.50
C SER A 187 0.99 4.98 -33.19
N ARG A 188 -0.19 5.53 -32.87
CA ARG A 188 -0.66 6.85 -33.32
C ARG A 188 -0.21 8.00 -32.42
N GLY A 189 0.58 7.74 -31.38
CA GLY A 189 1.15 8.76 -30.50
C GLY A 189 0.16 9.40 -29.53
N VAL A 190 -1.02 8.80 -29.31
CA VAL A 190 -2.08 9.38 -28.48
C VAL A 190 -1.61 9.57 -27.03
N PHE A 191 -0.96 8.56 -26.44
CA PHE A 191 -0.52 8.65 -25.05
C PHE A 191 0.60 9.67 -24.85
N ARG A 192 1.50 9.84 -25.85
CA ARG A 192 2.49 10.91 -25.85
C ARG A 192 1.82 12.29 -25.90
N HIS A 193 0.86 12.47 -26.80
CA HIS A 193 0.08 13.70 -26.90
C HIS A 193 -0.62 14.05 -25.59
N LEU A 194 -1.30 13.07 -24.96
CA LEU A 194 -1.94 13.25 -23.65
C LEU A 194 -0.95 13.52 -22.51
N ALA A 195 0.31 13.09 -22.62
CA ALA A 195 1.33 13.42 -21.63
C ALA A 195 1.79 14.88 -21.73
N GLU A 196 1.85 15.43 -22.94
CA GLU A 196 2.54 16.69 -23.25
C GLU A 196 1.60 17.88 -23.57
N SER A 197 0.34 17.62 -23.90
CA SER A 197 -0.60 18.64 -24.41
C SER A 197 -1.97 18.58 -23.73
N ASP A 198 -2.64 19.72 -23.68
CA ASP A 198 -4.03 19.88 -23.24
C ASP A 198 -4.99 20.08 -24.43
N GLU A 199 -4.46 20.14 -25.65
CA GLU A 199 -5.26 20.34 -26.86
C GLU A 199 -5.98 19.05 -27.27
N PRO A 200 -7.26 19.10 -27.68
CA PRO A 200 -7.93 17.92 -28.20
C PRO A 200 -7.29 17.41 -29.51
N MET A 201 -7.00 16.11 -29.56
CA MET A 201 -6.44 15.41 -30.73
C MET A 201 -7.50 14.55 -31.41
N PHE A 202 -7.55 14.58 -32.74
CA PHE A 202 -8.36 13.63 -33.50
C PHE A 202 -7.59 12.34 -33.78
N VAL A 203 -8.26 11.21 -33.56
CA VAL A 203 -7.78 9.87 -33.89
C VAL A 203 -8.68 9.32 -35.00
N GLU A 204 -8.08 9.03 -36.15
CA GLU A 204 -8.80 8.52 -37.32
C GLU A 204 -9.54 7.19 -37.04
N GLY A 205 -10.48 6.83 -37.90
CA GLY A 205 -11.11 5.52 -37.86
C GLY A 205 -10.14 4.36 -38.11
N ASP A 206 -10.59 3.15 -37.83
CA ASP A 206 -9.96 1.88 -38.22
C ASP A 206 -11.06 0.82 -38.32
N ASP A 207 -11.56 0.62 -39.53
CA ASP A 207 -12.71 -0.27 -39.79
C ASP A 207 -12.40 -1.72 -39.40
N ASP A 208 -11.17 -2.20 -39.64
CA ASP A 208 -10.71 -3.54 -39.27
C ASP A 208 -10.81 -3.79 -37.76
N ARG A 209 -10.75 -2.71 -36.97
CA ARG A 209 -10.83 -2.74 -35.51
C ARG A 209 -12.19 -2.30 -34.97
N GLY A 210 -13.16 -1.99 -35.84
CA GLY A 210 -14.48 -1.49 -35.47
C GLY A 210 -14.44 -0.11 -34.81
N LEU A 211 -13.51 0.75 -35.23
CA LEU A 211 -13.25 2.09 -34.69
C LEU A 211 -13.75 3.14 -35.68
N THR A 212 -14.77 3.93 -35.33
CA THR A 212 -15.32 4.98 -36.22
C THR A 212 -14.43 6.22 -36.33
N GLY A 213 -13.57 6.46 -35.34
CA GLY A 213 -12.82 7.70 -35.15
C GLY A 213 -13.26 8.40 -33.88
N ARG A 214 -12.37 9.17 -33.25
CA ARG A 214 -12.64 9.80 -31.96
C ARG A 214 -11.72 10.98 -31.68
N MET A 215 -12.27 12.02 -31.04
CA MET A 215 -11.46 13.06 -30.40
C MET A 215 -11.06 12.58 -29.01
N VAL A 216 -9.85 12.95 -28.58
CA VAL A 216 -9.35 12.68 -27.24
C VAL A 216 -8.70 13.94 -26.66
N VAL A 217 -8.89 14.18 -25.37
CA VAL A 217 -8.28 15.30 -24.64
C VAL A 217 -7.81 14.86 -23.25
N ALA A 218 -6.72 15.46 -22.78
CA ALA A 218 -6.18 15.21 -21.44
C ALA A 218 -7.05 15.87 -20.37
N ALA A 219 -7.43 15.12 -19.33
CA ALA A 219 -7.94 15.68 -18.09
C ALA A 219 -6.75 15.87 -17.13
N ARG A 220 -6.26 17.11 -17.01
CA ARG A 220 -5.04 17.47 -16.28
C ARG A 220 -5.31 18.44 -15.14
N ALA A 221 -4.56 18.29 -14.04
CA ALA A 221 -4.39 19.31 -13.01
C ALA A 221 -2.90 19.70 -12.96
N GLY A 222 -2.57 20.97 -13.19
CA GLY A 222 -1.20 21.46 -13.31
C GLY A 222 -0.42 20.69 -14.38
N ARG A 223 0.65 19.98 -13.99
CA ARG A 223 1.44 19.12 -14.89
C ARG A 223 0.96 17.66 -14.89
N GLU A 224 0.04 17.31 -14.00
CA GLU A 224 -0.32 15.93 -13.75
C GLU A 224 -1.54 15.49 -14.58
N LEU A 225 -1.32 14.53 -15.49
CA LEU A 225 -2.40 13.86 -16.20
C LEU A 225 -3.20 12.99 -15.22
N LEU A 226 -4.49 13.26 -15.04
CA LEU A 226 -5.36 12.47 -14.16
C LEU A 226 -6.17 11.42 -14.94
N GLY A 227 -6.43 11.68 -16.21
CA GLY A 227 -7.18 10.80 -17.10
C GLY A 227 -7.36 11.40 -18.48
N SER A 228 -8.28 10.86 -19.25
CA SER A 228 -8.60 11.35 -20.59
C SER A 228 -10.09 11.27 -20.89
N ILE A 229 -10.57 12.18 -21.74
CA ILE A 229 -11.93 12.16 -22.26
C ILE A 229 -11.87 11.78 -23.74
N TRP A 230 -12.67 10.80 -24.11
CA TRP A 230 -12.83 10.31 -25.47
C TRP A 230 -14.22 10.65 -25.98
N VAL A 231 -14.30 11.16 -27.21
CA VAL A 231 -15.57 11.48 -27.88
C VAL A 231 -15.60 10.75 -29.21
N THR A 232 -16.57 9.86 -29.42
CA THR A 232 -16.72 9.19 -30.71
C THR A 232 -17.22 10.16 -31.78
N CYS A 233 -16.46 10.29 -32.87
CA CYS A 233 -16.78 11.18 -33.99
C CYS A 233 -16.04 10.74 -35.27
N ALA A 234 -16.72 10.71 -36.40
CA ALA A 234 -16.14 10.28 -37.69
C ALA A 234 -15.15 11.30 -38.31
N ALA A 235 -15.16 12.54 -37.83
CA ALA A 235 -14.30 13.63 -38.29
C ALA A 235 -13.93 14.54 -37.11
N PRO A 236 -12.88 15.37 -37.22
CA PRO A 236 -12.51 16.33 -36.19
C PRO A 236 -13.69 17.21 -35.77
N LEU A 237 -13.83 17.44 -34.47
CA LEU A 237 -14.89 18.31 -33.94
C LEU A 237 -14.68 19.77 -34.42
N PRO A 238 -15.75 20.48 -34.80
CA PRO A 238 -15.70 21.92 -35.08
C PRO A 238 -15.19 22.71 -33.86
N ASP A 239 -14.59 23.88 -34.10
CA ASP A 239 -13.90 24.68 -33.07
C ASP A 239 -14.74 24.94 -31.80
N ALA A 240 -16.03 25.26 -31.94
CA ALA A 240 -16.90 25.49 -30.78
C ALA A 240 -17.08 24.22 -29.90
N ARG A 241 -17.21 23.05 -30.52
CA ARG A 241 -17.34 21.76 -29.82
C ARG A 241 -16.00 21.26 -29.29
N ARG A 242 -14.91 21.56 -30.00
CA ARG A 242 -13.54 21.31 -29.55
C ARG A 242 -13.21 22.15 -28.30
N ALA A 243 -13.61 23.42 -28.29
CA ALA A 243 -13.48 24.28 -27.11
C ALA A 243 -14.33 23.75 -25.94
N ALA A 244 -15.59 23.36 -26.19
CA ALA A 244 -16.43 22.75 -25.16
C ALA A 244 -15.83 21.46 -24.58
N LEU A 245 -15.18 20.64 -25.42
CA LEU A 245 -14.45 19.44 -24.97
C LEU A 245 -13.24 19.81 -24.08
N ALA A 246 -12.45 20.82 -24.47
CA ALA A 246 -11.32 21.31 -23.68
C ALA A 246 -11.76 21.91 -22.32
N ASP A 247 -12.88 22.64 -22.30
CA ASP A 247 -13.47 23.20 -21.08
C ASP A 247 -14.01 22.07 -20.17
N GLY A 248 -14.67 21.09 -20.78
CA GLY A 248 -15.11 19.87 -20.12
C GLY A 248 -13.98 19.06 -19.49
N ALA A 249 -12.82 19.00 -20.16
CA ALA A 249 -11.63 18.35 -19.66
C ALA A 249 -11.14 18.92 -18.33
N ARG A 250 -11.22 20.24 -18.16
CA ARG A 250 -10.87 20.90 -16.90
C ARG A 250 -11.85 20.55 -15.78
N MET A 251 -13.15 20.48 -16.07
CA MET A 251 -14.15 20.07 -15.09
C MET A 251 -14.01 18.61 -14.66
N VAL A 252 -13.74 17.71 -15.61
CA VAL A 252 -13.45 16.30 -15.32
C VAL A 252 -12.16 16.20 -14.49
N ALA A 253 -11.11 16.93 -14.83
CA ALA A 253 -9.86 16.92 -14.08
C ALA A 253 -10.06 17.32 -12.61
N LEU A 254 -10.81 18.40 -12.34
CA LEU A 254 -11.14 18.81 -10.97
C LEU A 254 -11.93 17.74 -10.22
N HIS A 255 -12.86 17.06 -10.89
CA HIS A 255 -13.59 15.95 -10.29
C HIS A 255 -12.67 14.77 -9.97
N LEU A 256 -11.81 14.36 -10.90
CA LEU A 256 -10.83 13.28 -10.69
C LEU A 256 -9.84 13.61 -9.57
N LEU A 257 -9.40 14.87 -9.50
CA LEU A 257 -8.49 15.35 -8.47
C LEU A 257 -9.13 15.26 -7.08
N ARG A 258 -10.37 15.70 -6.96
CA ARG A 258 -11.16 15.61 -5.72
C ARG A 258 -11.38 14.15 -5.30
N SER A 259 -11.82 13.30 -6.22
CA SER A 259 -12.01 11.86 -5.99
C SER A 259 -10.72 11.18 -5.52
N ARG A 260 -9.59 11.51 -6.15
CA ARG A 260 -8.28 11.02 -5.72
C ARG A 260 -7.90 11.50 -4.32
N ALA A 261 -8.08 12.79 -4.01
CA ALA A 261 -7.76 13.31 -2.68
C ALA A 261 -8.59 12.61 -1.58
N SER A 262 -9.86 12.34 -1.86
CA SER A 262 -10.75 11.55 -0.99
C SER A 262 -10.26 10.10 -0.84
N ALA A 263 -9.89 9.43 -1.95
CA ALA A 263 -9.36 8.07 -1.92
C ALA A 263 -8.00 7.97 -1.20
N ASP A 264 -7.14 8.98 -1.34
CA ASP A 264 -5.83 9.05 -0.67
C ASP A 264 -6.02 9.19 0.85
N LEU A 265 -6.99 10.03 1.26
CA LEU A 265 -7.40 10.14 2.65
C LEU A 265 -7.96 8.81 3.18
N GLU A 266 -8.84 8.13 2.44
CA GLU A 266 -9.35 6.81 2.80
C GLU A 266 -8.21 5.80 3.02
N ARG A 267 -7.26 5.74 2.08
CA ARG A 267 -6.09 4.86 2.18
C ARG A 267 -5.22 5.19 3.39
N GLN A 268 -5.06 6.47 3.72
CA GLN A 268 -4.32 6.89 4.91
C GLN A 268 -5.02 6.47 6.20
N VAL A 269 -6.34 6.67 6.30
CA VAL A 269 -7.14 6.24 7.46
C VAL A 269 -7.12 4.72 7.61
N GLU A 270 -7.27 3.99 6.50
CA GLU A 270 -7.15 2.54 6.48
C GLU A 270 -5.77 2.11 6.96
N SER A 271 -4.70 2.70 6.42
CA SER A 271 -3.33 2.35 6.77
C SER A 271 -3.05 2.57 8.26
N GLU A 272 -3.48 3.71 8.81
CA GLU A 272 -3.31 4.03 10.24
C GLU A 272 -4.03 3.01 11.13
N LEU A 273 -5.29 2.67 10.81
CA LEU A 273 -6.07 1.69 11.57
C LEU A 273 -5.49 0.28 11.47
N VAL A 274 -5.04 -0.13 10.28
CA VAL A 274 -4.39 -1.43 10.06
C VAL A 274 -3.07 -1.50 10.84
N ILE A 275 -2.21 -0.50 10.76
CA ILE A 275 -0.95 -0.45 11.53
C ILE A 275 -1.26 -0.55 13.02
N ARG A 276 -2.22 0.24 13.51
CA ARG A 276 -2.65 0.22 14.91
C ARG A 276 -3.16 -1.16 15.36
N LEU A 277 -3.89 -1.88 14.51
CA LEU A 277 -4.31 -3.26 14.79
C LEU A 277 -3.11 -4.22 14.87
N LEU A 278 -2.18 -4.11 13.92
CA LEU A 278 -0.98 -4.94 13.84
C LEU A 278 0.04 -4.63 14.94
N GLU A 279 -0.09 -3.50 15.63
CA GLU A 279 0.71 -3.13 16.81
C GLU A 279 0.05 -3.54 18.14
N GLY A 280 -1.15 -4.12 18.10
CA GLY A 280 -1.81 -4.66 19.29
C GLY A 280 -2.58 -3.62 20.10
N ALA A 281 -3.32 -2.74 19.43
CA ALA A 281 -4.13 -1.73 20.10
C ALA A 281 -5.15 -2.30 21.09
N ALA A 282 -5.29 -1.64 22.24
CA ALA A 282 -6.24 -2.05 23.30
C ALA A 282 -7.71 -2.06 22.84
N ASP A 283 -8.06 -1.26 21.83
CA ASP A 283 -9.39 -1.16 21.23
C ASP A 283 -9.49 -1.88 19.86
N ALA A 284 -8.74 -2.98 19.68
CA ALA A 284 -8.65 -3.69 18.41
C ALA A 284 -10.01 -4.03 17.78
N THR A 285 -10.98 -4.50 18.56
CA THR A 285 -12.33 -4.80 18.04
C THR A 285 -13.03 -3.56 17.47
N THR A 286 -12.85 -2.39 18.08
CA THR A 286 -13.42 -1.12 17.59
C THR A 286 -12.70 -0.66 16.33
N ALA A 287 -11.38 -0.75 16.29
CA ALA A 287 -10.57 -0.41 15.11
C ALA A 287 -10.91 -1.32 13.90
N ALA A 288 -11.03 -2.63 14.12
CA ALA A 288 -11.48 -3.59 13.10
C ALA A 288 -12.89 -3.28 12.59
N SER A 289 -13.82 -2.92 13.50
CA SER A 289 -15.18 -2.53 13.12
C SER A 289 -15.21 -1.27 12.24
N ARG A 290 -14.35 -0.28 12.53
CA ARG A 290 -14.20 0.95 11.71
C ARG A 290 -13.65 0.66 10.31
N LEU A 291 -12.83 -0.38 10.18
CA LEU A 291 -12.34 -0.87 8.89
C LEU A 291 -13.39 -1.72 8.13
N GLY A 292 -14.55 -1.99 8.74
CA GLY A 292 -15.55 -2.90 8.17
C GLY A 292 -15.08 -4.35 8.12
N LEU A 293 -14.09 -4.73 8.94
CA LEU A 293 -13.67 -6.12 9.05
C LEU A 293 -14.72 -6.91 9.87
N PRO A 294 -15.16 -8.08 9.37
CA PRO A 294 -16.12 -8.91 10.10
C PRO A 294 -15.50 -9.49 11.37
N GLN A 295 -16.35 -9.88 12.33
CA GLN A 295 -15.95 -10.58 13.55
C GLN A 295 -15.73 -12.09 13.28
N THR A 296 -15.05 -12.41 12.19
CA THR A 296 -14.60 -13.77 11.84
C THR A 296 -13.10 -13.87 12.04
N PRO A 297 -12.50 -15.08 12.04
CA PRO A 297 -11.05 -15.20 12.00
C PRO A 297 -10.47 -14.39 10.83
N LEU A 298 -9.33 -13.76 11.09
CA LEU A 298 -8.57 -12.93 10.16
C LEU A 298 -7.19 -13.58 9.96
N ARG A 299 -6.57 -13.32 8.82
CA ARG A 299 -5.15 -13.63 8.56
C ARG A 299 -4.40 -12.36 8.20
N VAL A 300 -3.13 -12.31 8.57
CA VAL A 300 -2.19 -11.26 8.18
C VAL A 300 -1.28 -11.80 7.10
N ILE A 301 -1.13 -11.01 6.04
CA ILE A 301 -0.18 -11.26 4.95
C ILE A 301 0.87 -10.18 5.02
N ALA A 302 2.14 -10.55 5.14
CA ALA A 302 3.28 -9.66 5.02
C ALA A 302 3.91 -9.85 3.65
N LEU A 303 4.08 -8.77 2.88
CA LEU A 303 4.51 -8.83 1.49
C LEU A 303 5.61 -7.82 1.18
N ARG A 304 6.60 -8.27 0.40
CA ARG A 304 7.65 -7.45 -0.21
C ARG A 304 7.68 -7.66 -1.72
N ALA A 305 7.99 -6.60 -2.46
CA ALA A 305 8.16 -6.65 -3.90
C ALA A 305 9.51 -6.06 -4.32
N ARG A 306 10.13 -6.64 -5.34
CA ARG A 306 11.41 -6.18 -5.89
C ARG A 306 11.52 -6.42 -7.39
N THR A 307 12.34 -5.60 -8.05
CA THR A 307 12.74 -5.76 -9.45
C THR A 307 14.25 -5.57 -9.54
N GLY A 308 14.99 -6.66 -9.74
CA GLY A 308 16.45 -6.65 -9.54
C GLY A 308 16.79 -6.17 -8.13
N ASP A 309 17.60 -5.12 -8.03
CA ASP A 309 17.98 -4.46 -6.78
C ASP A 309 16.98 -3.40 -6.30
N GLU A 310 16.03 -2.99 -7.14
CA GLU A 310 15.04 -1.96 -6.81
C GLU A 310 13.89 -2.53 -5.97
N ARG A 311 13.62 -1.89 -4.82
CA ARG A 311 12.59 -2.35 -3.86
C ARG A 311 11.44 -1.36 -3.65
N HIS A 312 11.68 -0.06 -3.84
CA HIS A 312 10.68 0.97 -3.49
C HIS A 312 9.55 1.06 -4.52
N ALA A 313 9.86 1.22 -5.80
CA ALA A 313 8.84 1.36 -6.83
C ALA A 313 7.93 0.12 -6.97
N PRO A 314 8.46 -1.13 -6.98
CA PRO A 314 7.61 -2.33 -7.01
C PRO A 314 6.72 -2.47 -5.77
N LEU A 315 7.22 -2.08 -4.59
CA LEU A 315 6.46 -2.14 -3.35
C LEU A 315 5.30 -1.13 -3.34
N LEU A 316 5.54 0.10 -3.82
CA LEU A 316 4.49 1.10 -3.99
C LEU A 316 3.42 0.62 -4.98
N LEU A 317 3.85 -0.01 -6.09
CA LEU A 317 2.93 -0.60 -7.05
C LEU A 317 2.11 -1.74 -6.44
N ALA A 318 2.72 -2.61 -5.63
CA ALA A 318 2.02 -3.65 -4.88
C ALA A 318 1.00 -3.07 -3.90
N PHE A 319 1.36 -1.99 -3.18
CA PHE A 319 0.44 -1.29 -2.29
C PHE A 319 -0.73 -0.64 -3.03
N GLU A 320 -0.49 0.02 -4.16
CA GLU A 320 -1.54 0.55 -5.02
C GLU A 320 -2.49 -0.55 -5.50
N ARG A 321 -1.97 -1.74 -5.85
CA ARG A 321 -2.80 -2.87 -6.27
C ARG A 321 -3.60 -3.47 -5.12
N ALA A 322 -2.99 -3.61 -3.94
CA ALA A 322 -3.67 -4.09 -2.74
C ALA A 322 -4.81 -3.15 -2.29
N THR A 323 -4.66 -1.86 -2.59
CA THR A 323 -5.66 -0.82 -2.26
C THR A 323 -6.54 -0.41 -3.44
N ALA A 324 -6.44 -1.07 -4.60
CA ALA A 324 -7.22 -0.76 -5.78
C ALA A 324 -8.69 -1.16 -5.61
N GLY A 325 -9.61 -0.25 -5.92
CA GLY A 325 -11.06 -0.45 -5.80
C GLY A 325 -11.65 0.11 -4.49
N PHE A 326 -12.98 0.19 -4.44
CA PHE A 326 -13.69 0.77 -3.30
C PHE A 326 -13.59 -0.13 -2.06
N GLY A 327 -13.35 0.45 -0.88
CA GLY A 327 -13.05 -0.30 0.35
C GLY A 327 -14.03 -1.41 0.71
N TRP A 328 -15.33 -1.24 0.43
CA TRP A 328 -16.37 -2.25 0.68
C TRP A 328 -16.38 -3.41 -0.33
N SER A 329 -15.79 -3.21 -1.51
CA SER A 329 -15.61 -4.25 -2.53
C SER A 329 -14.31 -5.05 -2.37
N ARG A 330 -13.36 -4.54 -1.57
CA ARG A 330 -12.09 -5.20 -1.30
C ARG A 330 -12.23 -6.19 -0.14
N PRO A 331 -11.77 -7.45 -0.30
CA PRO A 331 -11.86 -8.44 0.76
C PRO A 331 -10.94 -8.09 1.94
N GLY A 332 -9.76 -7.51 1.71
CA GLY A 332 -8.77 -7.16 2.75
C GLY A 332 -8.60 -5.67 2.99
N ARG A 333 -7.83 -5.34 4.04
CA ARG A 333 -7.38 -3.98 4.37
C ARG A 333 -5.87 -3.95 4.45
N SER A 334 -5.25 -2.97 3.79
CA SER A 334 -3.81 -2.97 3.57
C SER A 334 -3.15 -1.70 4.09
N ALA A 335 -1.93 -1.85 4.60
CA ALA A 335 -1.07 -0.75 5.00
C ALA A 335 0.35 -0.99 4.54
N LEU A 336 1.06 0.09 4.25
CA LEU A 336 2.51 0.07 4.05
C LEU A 336 3.20 0.50 5.35
N ALA A 337 4.02 -0.38 5.91
CA ALA A 337 4.83 -0.07 7.09
C ALA A 337 6.29 -0.45 6.84
N GLY A 338 7.18 0.55 6.87
CA GLY A 338 8.58 0.36 6.50
C GLY A 338 8.71 -0.09 5.04
N ASN A 339 9.25 -1.28 4.83
CA ASN A 339 9.41 -1.88 3.50
C ASN A 339 8.45 -3.06 3.25
N THR A 340 7.38 -3.19 4.02
CA THR A 340 6.45 -4.31 3.94
C THR A 340 5.02 -3.80 3.76
N VAL A 341 4.32 -4.37 2.78
CA VAL A 341 2.86 -4.21 2.66
C VAL A 341 2.22 -5.29 3.52
N TYR A 342 1.47 -4.87 4.52
CA TYR A 342 0.64 -5.76 5.33
C TYR A 342 -0.79 -5.74 4.81
N THR A 343 -1.43 -6.90 4.73
CA THR A 343 -2.85 -7.02 4.42
C THR A 343 -3.54 -7.89 5.47
N VAL A 344 -4.60 -7.35 6.08
CA VAL A 344 -5.51 -8.09 6.95
C VAL A 344 -6.66 -8.62 6.11
N LEU A 345 -6.77 -9.94 6.00
CA LEU A 345 -7.75 -10.64 5.19
C LEU A 345 -8.76 -11.39 6.09
N PRO A 346 -10.07 -11.22 5.89
CA PRO A 346 -11.08 -12.04 6.55
C PRO A 346 -11.06 -13.48 6.04
N GLY A 347 -11.14 -14.43 6.97
CA GLY A 347 -11.18 -15.86 6.70
C GLY A 347 -10.13 -16.64 7.49
N ALA A 348 -10.48 -17.86 7.87
CA ALA A 348 -9.55 -18.79 8.53
C ALA A 348 -8.73 -19.62 7.52
N GLU A 349 -9.16 -19.70 6.27
CA GLU A 349 -8.58 -20.59 5.25
C GLU A 349 -7.30 -19.99 4.66
N ALA A 350 -6.24 -20.81 4.61
CA ALA A 350 -4.93 -20.40 4.07
C ALA A 350 -4.97 -20.25 2.54
N GLU A 351 -5.83 -21.01 1.87
CA GLU A 351 -6.03 -21.02 0.43
C GLU A 351 -6.55 -19.67 -0.07
N ALA A 352 -7.45 -19.04 0.68
CA ALA A 352 -7.96 -17.70 0.34
C ALA A 352 -6.86 -16.63 0.42
N ALA A 353 -6.02 -16.69 1.45
CA ALA A 353 -4.87 -15.78 1.59
C ALA A 353 -3.82 -16.01 0.50
N SER A 354 -3.53 -17.27 0.18
CA SER A 354 -2.60 -17.64 -0.89
C SER A 354 -3.12 -17.22 -2.27
N GLY A 355 -4.42 -17.42 -2.54
CA GLY A 355 -5.10 -16.97 -3.74
C GLY A 355 -5.09 -15.44 -3.88
N TRP A 356 -5.24 -14.71 -2.77
CA TRP A 356 -5.10 -13.26 -2.77
C TRP A 356 -3.69 -12.81 -3.18
N VAL A 357 -2.64 -13.43 -2.63
CA VAL A 357 -1.24 -13.14 -3.00
C VAL A 357 -1.00 -13.47 -4.48
N ALA A 358 -1.49 -14.62 -4.96
CA ALA A 358 -1.37 -15.01 -6.36
C ALA A 358 -2.08 -14.02 -7.30
N GLY A 359 -3.29 -13.57 -6.94
CA GLY A 359 -4.03 -12.56 -7.69
C GLY A 359 -3.31 -11.21 -7.74
N LEU A 360 -2.71 -10.78 -6.63
CA LEU A 360 -1.89 -9.57 -6.58
C LEU A 360 -0.63 -9.72 -7.46
N ARG A 361 0.07 -10.85 -7.38
CA ARG A 361 1.25 -11.15 -8.22
C ARG A 361 0.89 -11.11 -9.70
N ALA A 362 -0.22 -11.71 -10.10
CA ALA A 362 -0.69 -11.72 -11.49
C ALA A 362 -1.10 -10.34 -12.01
N ALA A 363 -1.47 -9.40 -11.13
CA ALA A 363 -1.84 -8.04 -11.48
C ALA A 363 -0.62 -7.09 -11.57
N LEU A 364 0.57 -7.54 -11.19
CA LEU A 364 1.81 -6.77 -11.27
C LEU A 364 2.53 -7.09 -12.59
N PRO A 365 3.20 -6.09 -13.20
CA PRO A 365 3.98 -6.32 -14.41
C PRO A 365 5.20 -7.20 -14.11
N GLU A 366 5.56 -8.08 -15.04
CA GLU A 366 6.90 -8.67 -15.03
C GLU A 366 7.94 -7.55 -15.28
N PRO A 367 9.12 -7.56 -14.61
CA PRO A 367 9.75 -8.66 -13.88
C PRO A 367 9.65 -8.52 -12.33
N VAL A 368 8.52 -8.05 -11.79
CA VAL A 368 8.37 -7.88 -10.34
C VAL A 368 8.31 -9.24 -9.62
N THR A 369 9.27 -9.48 -8.73
CA THR A 369 9.24 -10.62 -7.80
C THR A 369 8.51 -10.21 -6.53
N VAL A 370 7.56 -11.04 -6.10
CA VAL A 370 6.79 -10.85 -4.87
C VAL A 370 7.13 -11.97 -3.90
N LEU A 371 7.57 -11.59 -2.69
CA LEU A 371 7.75 -12.50 -1.57
C LEU A 371 6.69 -12.19 -0.53
N ALA A 372 6.10 -13.23 0.06
CA ALA A 372 5.04 -13.09 1.04
C ALA A 372 5.16 -14.14 2.16
N GLY A 373 4.58 -13.83 3.31
CA GLY A 373 4.34 -14.75 4.42
C GLY A 373 2.93 -14.58 4.96
N ILE A 374 2.29 -15.70 5.34
CA ILE A 374 0.90 -15.73 5.79
C ILE A 374 0.85 -16.25 7.24
N SER A 375 0.23 -15.47 8.12
CA SER A 375 0.03 -15.84 9.54
C SER A 375 -0.94 -17.00 9.73
N GLY A 376 -1.03 -17.52 10.96
CA GLY A 376 -2.16 -18.34 11.38
C GLY A 376 -3.46 -17.52 11.47
N PRO A 377 -4.63 -18.18 11.62
CA PRO A 377 -5.89 -17.49 11.84
C PRO A 377 -5.91 -16.83 13.22
N ALA A 378 -6.36 -15.58 13.27
CA ALA A 378 -6.32 -14.74 14.46
C ALA A 378 -7.62 -13.93 14.64
N THR A 379 -7.98 -13.64 15.88
CA THR A 379 -8.98 -12.62 16.19
C THR A 379 -8.38 -11.21 16.04
N ALA A 380 -9.22 -10.17 16.06
CA ALA A 380 -8.74 -8.78 16.00
C ALA A 380 -7.71 -8.45 17.11
N ALA A 381 -7.86 -9.04 18.30
CA ALA A 381 -6.94 -8.82 19.43
C ALA A 381 -5.59 -9.54 19.27
N GLU A 382 -5.53 -10.57 18.42
CA GLU A 382 -4.34 -11.38 18.18
C GLU A 382 -3.57 -10.93 16.93
N LEU A 383 -4.02 -9.87 16.24
CA LEU A 383 -3.39 -9.40 15.00
C LEU A 383 -1.92 -8.99 15.15
N ALA A 384 -1.49 -8.57 16.34
CA ALA A 384 -0.07 -8.31 16.61
C ALA A 384 0.77 -9.59 16.60
N LEU A 385 0.24 -10.69 17.12
CA LEU A 385 0.88 -12.00 17.05
C LEU A 385 0.88 -12.49 15.59
N ALA A 386 -0.26 -12.40 14.92
CA ALA A 386 -0.41 -12.79 13.52
C ALA A 386 0.56 -12.01 12.60
N ARG A 387 0.77 -10.72 12.87
CA ARG A 387 1.80 -9.92 12.18
C ARG A 387 3.20 -10.54 12.34
N SER A 388 3.59 -10.89 13.56
CA SER A 388 4.88 -11.52 13.83
C SER A 388 5.03 -12.85 13.10
N GLU A 389 3.97 -13.67 13.07
CA GLU A 389 3.95 -14.93 12.32
C GLU A 389 4.11 -14.70 10.82
N ALA A 390 3.39 -13.72 10.26
CA ALA A 390 3.51 -13.36 8.84
C ALA A 390 4.91 -12.85 8.49
N ASP A 391 5.53 -12.04 9.35
CA ASP A 391 6.90 -11.56 9.18
C ASP A 391 7.93 -12.71 9.19
N GLU A 392 7.73 -13.71 10.06
CA GLU A 392 8.58 -14.90 10.13
C GLU A 392 8.40 -15.81 8.90
N CYS A 393 7.17 -16.00 8.44
CA CYS A 393 6.88 -16.70 7.18
C CYS A 393 7.50 -15.96 5.98
N LEU A 394 7.47 -14.63 5.97
CA LEU A 394 8.09 -13.83 4.92
C LEU A 394 9.63 -13.99 4.94
N ALA A 395 10.24 -13.96 6.11
CA ALA A 395 11.68 -14.20 6.26
C ALA A 395 12.06 -15.63 5.83
N LEU A 396 11.22 -16.62 6.12
CA LEU A 396 11.42 -18.00 5.63
C LEU A 396 11.35 -18.07 4.10
N HIS A 397 10.41 -17.35 3.49
CA HIS A 397 10.32 -17.24 2.03
C HIS A 397 11.58 -16.58 1.45
N GLU A 398 12.08 -15.51 2.06
CA GLU A 398 13.33 -14.84 1.62
C GLU A 398 14.54 -15.79 1.64
N VAL A 399 14.66 -16.64 2.67
CA VAL A 399 15.74 -17.64 2.76
C VAL A 399 15.62 -18.68 1.66
N ARG A 400 14.44 -19.31 1.52
CA ARG A 400 14.18 -20.33 0.49
C ARG A 400 14.41 -19.83 -0.92
N HIS A 401 14.13 -18.55 -1.15
CA HIS A 401 14.25 -17.93 -2.47
C HIS A 401 15.68 -17.43 -2.77
N GLY A 402 16.51 -17.25 -1.74
CA GLY A 402 17.91 -16.84 -1.87
C GLY A 402 18.90 -18.01 -2.00
N ASP A 403 18.55 -19.16 -1.44
CA ASP A 403 19.26 -20.41 -1.69
C ASP A 403 18.79 -20.96 -3.05
N ASP A 404 19.68 -21.06 -4.05
CA ASP A 404 19.42 -21.60 -5.41
C ASP A 404 18.90 -23.08 -5.44
N LEU A 405 18.51 -23.61 -4.29
CA LEU A 405 17.94 -24.94 -4.05
C LEU A 405 16.44 -24.97 -4.37
N GLY A 406 16.11 -24.81 -5.65
CA GLY A 406 14.79 -25.15 -6.18
C GLY A 406 13.74 -24.05 -6.01
N HIS A 407 13.01 -23.78 -7.10
CA HIS A 407 11.98 -22.75 -7.20
C HIS A 407 10.70 -23.15 -6.44
N ASP A 408 10.77 -23.36 -5.12
CA ASP A 408 9.55 -23.46 -4.31
C ASP A 408 8.95 -22.06 -4.18
N GLU A 409 8.21 -21.64 -5.21
CA GLU A 409 7.46 -20.37 -5.25
C GLU A 409 6.29 -20.34 -4.24
N ARG A 410 6.10 -21.41 -3.47
CA ARG A 410 4.97 -21.53 -2.57
C ARG A 410 5.16 -20.60 -1.37
N VAL A 411 4.21 -19.69 -1.22
CA VAL A 411 4.15 -18.75 -0.10
C VAL A 411 4.07 -19.53 1.21
N PRO A 412 5.00 -19.35 2.16
CA PRO A 412 4.93 -20.01 3.45
C PRO A 412 3.72 -19.55 4.26
N VAL A 413 3.00 -20.52 4.81
CA VAL A 413 1.85 -20.33 5.68
C VAL A 413 2.20 -20.88 7.07
N TYR A 414 1.92 -20.10 8.11
CA TYR A 414 2.29 -20.46 9.48
C TYR A 414 1.74 -21.82 9.92
N ASP A 415 0.51 -22.18 9.52
CA ASP A 415 -0.13 -23.47 9.85
C ASP A 415 0.74 -24.68 9.48
N GLU A 416 1.53 -24.55 8.42
CA GLU A 416 2.35 -25.62 7.86
C GLU A 416 3.83 -25.45 8.17
N ALA A 417 4.29 -24.22 8.43
CA ALA A 417 5.70 -23.86 8.63
C ALA A 417 6.06 -23.55 10.10
N TRP A 418 5.15 -23.79 11.06
CA TRP A 418 5.36 -23.44 12.47
C TRP A 418 6.61 -24.08 13.07
N ASP A 419 6.98 -25.29 12.62
CA ASP A 419 8.12 -26.05 13.07
C ASP A 419 9.44 -25.43 12.57
N GLU A 420 9.52 -25.10 11.29
CA GLU A 420 10.64 -24.36 10.71
C GLU A 420 10.83 -22.99 11.36
N ILE A 421 9.72 -22.29 11.63
CA ILE A 421 9.72 -20.99 12.30
C ILE A 421 10.21 -21.14 13.75
N LEU A 422 9.75 -22.15 14.48
CA LEU A 422 10.23 -22.42 15.84
C LEU A 422 11.74 -22.70 15.85
N LEU A 423 12.22 -23.53 14.93
CA LEU A 423 13.65 -23.80 14.78
C LEU A 423 14.42 -22.52 14.44
N GLN A 424 13.89 -21.67 13.57
CA GLN A 424 14.50 -20.39 13.23
C GLN A 424 14.56 -19.44 14.43
N ARG A 425 13.50 -19.35 15.24
CA ARG A 425 13.49 -18.59 16.50
C ARG A 425 14.59 -19.07 17.46
N LEU A 426 14.74 -20.39 17.59
CA LEU A 426 15.80 -20.99 18.41
C LEU A 426 17.20 -20.65 17.89
N ARG A 427 17.41 -20.72 16.56
CA ARG A 427 18.69 -20.33 15.92
C ARG A 427 19.01 -18.85 16.11
N ILE A 428 18.04 -17.96 15.97
CA ILE A 428 18.22 -16.52 16.22
C ILE A 428 18.61 -16.29 17.68
N ALA A 429 17.92 -16.91 18.63
CA ALA A 429 18.25 -16.82 20.05
C ALA A 429 19.67 -17.34 20.34
N ALA A 430 20.05 -18.47 19.74
CA ALA A 430 21.39 -19.04 19.89
C ALA A 430 22.48 -18.10 19.34
N ARG A 431 22.29 -17.53 18.14
CA ARG A 431 23.20 -16.55 17.52
C ARG A 431 23.31 -15.26 18.32
N ALA A 432 22.24 -14.86 19.01
CA ALA A 432 22.26 -13.74 19.95
C ALA A 432 22.99 -14.07 21.28
N GLY A 433 23.67 -15.20 21.38
CA GLY A 433 24.43 -15.62 22.55
C GLY A 433 23.59 -16.16 23.69
N ARG A 434 22.30 -16.43 23.48
CA ARG A 434 21.39 -16.99 24.51
C ARG A 434 21.47 -18.51 24.62
N ALA A 435 22.24 -19.18 23.75
CA ALA A 435 22.53 -20.60 23.90
C ALA A 435 23.44 -20.87 25.11
N PRO A 436 23.30 -22.01 25.80
CA PRO A 436 24.23 -22.41 26.85
C PRO A 436 25.68 -22.44 26.34
N GLN A 437 26.56 -21.66 26.98
CA GLN A 437 27.99 -21.65 26.66
C GLN A 437 28.77 -22.73 27.43
N ARG A 438 28.13 -23.35 28.42
CA ARG A 438 28.68 -24.38 29.29
C ARG A 438 27.61 -25.46 29.42
N GLY A 439 27.96 -26.68 29.05
CA GLY A 439 27.04 -27.80 28.97
C GLY A 439 27.56 -28.89 28.03
N PRO A 440 26.95 -30.08 28.05
CA PRO A 440 27.46 -31.25 27.33
C PRO A 440 27.56 -31.01 25.83
N VAL A 441 26.58 -30.34 25.19
CA VAL A 441 26.63 -30.09 23.75
C VAL A 441 27.71 -29.05 23.39
N ALA A 442 27.82 -27.95 24.15
CA ALA A 442 28.91 -26.98 23.99
C ALA A 442 30.31 -27.62 24.14
N GLU A 443 30.49 -28.46 25.17
CA GLU A 443 31.74 -29.20 25.41
C GLU A 443 32.06 -30.18 24.27
N LEU A 444 31.06 -30.93 23.79
CA LEU A 444 31.22 -31.84 22.66
C LEU A 444 31.60 -31.10 21.37
N ARG A 445 31.01 -29.92 21.10
CA ARG A 445 31.36 -29.12 19.93
C ARG A 445 32.78 -28.56 20.02
N ALA A 446 33.19 -28.10 21.21
CA ALA A 446 34.57 -27.66 21.44
C ALA A 446 35.56 -28.82 21.25
N HIS A 447 35.20 -30.03 21.72
CA HIS A 447 36.01 -31.23 21.51
C HIS A 447 36.08 -31.63 20.03
N ASP A 448 34.96 -31.61 19.30
CA ASP A 448 34.90 -31.87 17.86
C ASP A 448 35.80 -30.91 17.09
N GLN A 449 35.77 -29.62 17.43
CA GLN A 449 36.63 -28.61 16.81
C GLN A 449 38.12 -28.82 17.11
N ALA A 450 38.47 -29.19 18.34
CA ALA A 450 39.86 -29.39 18.75
C ALA A 450 40.48 -30.70 18.24
N ASN A 451 39.66 -31.75 18.07
CA ASN A 451 40.17 -33.12 17.84
C ASN A 451 39.68 -33.74 16.52
N GLY A 452 38.87 -33.03 15.72
CA GLY A 452 38.31 -33.55 14.48
C GLY A 452 37.33 -34.71 14.68
N THR A 453 36.72 -34.82 15.87
CA THR A 453 35.69 -35.82 16.15
C THR A 453 34.32 -35.40 15.57
N GLN A 454 33.36 -36.32 15.58
CA GLN A 454 31.99 -36.09 15.11
C GLN A 454 30.97 -36.45 16.20
N TYR A 455 31.26 -36.09 17.45
CA TYR A 455 30.47 -36.49 18.59
C TYR A 455 29.14 -35.76 18.67
N ALA A 456 29.10 -34.45 18.39
CA ALA A 456 27.85 -33.70 18.32
C ALA A 456 26.92 -34.24 17.23
N ALA A 457 27.48 -34.57 16.06
CA ALA A 457 26.72 -35.20 14.96
C ALA A 457 26.19 -36.59 15.32
N THR A 458 27.01 -37.39 16.01
CA THR A 458 26.60 -38.73 16.45
C THR A 458 25.52 -38.67 17.54
N LEU A 459 25.62 -37.71 18.46
CA LEU A 459 24.60 -37.48 19.49
C LEU A 459 23.27 -37.05 18.87
N ARG A 460 23.29 -36.15 17.88
CA ARG A 460 22.09 -35.74 17.13
C ARG A 460 21.38 -36.94 16.49
N ALA A 461 22.10 -37.70 15.66
CA ALA A 461 21.53 -38.83 14.94
C ALA A 461 20.94 -39.88 15.91
N TRP A 462 21.58 -40.10 17.06
CA TRP A 462 21.05 -40.99 18.10
C TRP A 462 19.80 -40.43 18.79
N LEU A 463 19.75 -39.13 19.05
CA LEU A 463 18.58 -38.47 19.65
C LEU A 463 17.37 -38.45 18.68
N GLU A 464 17.59 -38.17 17.39
CA GLU A 464 16.57 -38.22 16.33
C GLU A 464 16.04 -39.63 16.10
N ALA A 465 16.92 -40.63 16.15
CA ALA A 465 16.57 -42.05 16.15
C ALA A 465 15.89 -42.54 17.45
N GLN A 466 15.55 -41.62 18.37
CA GLN A 466 14.94 -41.92 19.67
C GLN A 466 15.75 -42.89 20.55
N GLY A 467 17.02 -43.09 20.25
CA GLY A 467 17.93 -43.99 20.94
C GLY A 467 18.29 -45.28 20.20
N ASP A 468 17.73 -45.50 19.00
CA ASP A 468 18.05 -46.65 18.16
C ASP A 468 19.47 -46.51 17.55
N LEU A 469 20.35 -47.45 17.88
CA LEU A 469 21.73 -47.47 17.41
C LEU A 469 21.87 -47.86 15.94
N VAL A 470 20.95 -48.67 15.41
CA VAL A 470 20.94 -49.12 14.02
C VAL A 470 20.50 -47.98 13.13
N GLU A 471 19.41 -47.30 13.49
CA GLU A 471 18.89 -46.15 12.75
C GLU A 471 19.90 -44.99 12.76
N ALA A 472 20.46 -44.67 13.93
CA ALA A 472 21.51 -43.67 14.05
C ALA A 472 22.76 -44.02 13.22
N GLY A 473 23.15 -45.30 13.21
CA GLY A 473 24.25 -45.78 12.37
C GLY A 473 23.97 -45.59 10.88
N ARG A 474 22.76 -45.91 10.43
CA ARG A 474 22.32 -45.73 9.04
C ARG A 474 22.36 -44.26 8.63
N SER A 475 21.81 -43.36 9.45
CA SER A 475 21.83 -41.91 9.20
C SER A 475 23.25 -41.35 9.07
N LEU A 476 24.20 -41.86 9.87
CA LEU A 476 25.60 -41.44 9.87
C LEU A 476 26.49 -42.18 8.85
N GLY A 477 25.98 -43.19 8.15
CA GLY A 477 26.78 -44.05 7.27
C GLY A 477 27.83 -44.90 7.99
N VAL A 478 27.59 -45.27 9.27
CA VAL A 478 28.52 -46.07 10.09
C VAL A 478 27.83 -47.27 10.73
N HIS A 479 28.60 -48.25 11.18
CA HIS A 479 28.06 -49.41 11.91
C HIS A 479 27.57 -49.01 13.32
N GLU A 480 26.52 -49.64 13.83
CA GLU A 480 25.93 -49.40 15.17
C GLU A 480 26.95 -49.49 16.33
N ASN A 481 27.96 -50.35 16.17
CA ASN A 481 29.07 -50.49 17.12
C ASN A 481 29.91 -49.23 17.23
N THR A 482 30.10 -48.51 16.11
CA THR A 482 30.81 -47.22 16.09
C THR A 482 29.99 -46.16 16.80
N VAL A 483 28.67 -46.13 16.60
CA VAL A 483 27.75 -45.24 17.35
C VAL A 483 27.85 -45.52 18.85
N ARG A 484 27.73 -46.80 19.25
CA ARG A 484 27.85 -47.22 20.66
C ARG A 484 29.21 -46.83 21.26
N TYR A 485 30.30 -47.01 20.51
CA TYR A 485 31.64 -46.62 20.94
C TYR A 485 31.74 -45.10 21.14
N ARG A 486 31.28 -44.30 20.17
CA ARG A 486 31.28 -42.83 20.24
C ARG A 486 30.45 -42.35 21.44
N LEU A 487 29.25 -42.88 21.66
CA LEU A 487 28.39 -42.52 22.80
C LEU A 487 29.08 -42.80 24.14
N ARG A 488 29.73 -43.97 24.29
CA ARG A 488 30.49 -44.28 25.51
C ARG A 488 31.61 -43.27 25.74
N LYS A 489 32.35 -42.91 24.69
CA LYS A 489 33.42 -41.91 24.75
C LYS A 489 32.90 -40.53 25.16
N MET A 490 31.73 -40.12 24.67
CA MET A 490 31.13 -38.84 25.06
C MET A 490 30.81 -38.78 26.56
N VAL A 491 30.26 -39.85 27.13
CA VAL A 491 29.97 -39.96 28.57
C VAL A 491 31.25 -39.95 29.42
N GLU A 492 32.35 -40.50 28.91
CA GLU A 492 33.66 -40.41 29.58
C GLU A 492 34.25 -38.99 29.56
N LEU A 493 33.99 -38.23 28.50
CA LEU A 493 34.60 -36.91 28.26
C LEU A 493 33.80 -35.73 28.82
N THR A 494 32.50 -35.89 29.03
CA THR A 494 31.57 -34.80 29.39
C THR A 494 30.55 -35.28 30.42
N GLN A 495 29.86 -34.35 31.11
CA GLN A 495 28.74 -34.69 32.01
C GLN A 495 27.45 -35.03 31.23
N LEU A 496 27.55 -35.98 30.29
CA LEU A 496 26.45 -36.39 29.42
C LEU A 496 25.59 -37.45 30.11
N ASP A 497 24.37 -37.08 30.50
CA ASP A 497 23.38 -38.00 31.03
C ASP A 497 22.27 -38.24 30.00
N LEU A 498 22.36 -39.41 29.35
CA LEU A 498 21.44 -39.87 28.31
C LEU A 498 20.22 -40.63 28.87
N THR A 499 20.13 -40.80 30.19
CA THR A 499 19.02 -41.51 30.84
C THR A 499 17.90 -40.55 31.25
N ASP A 500 18.23 -39.28 31.48
CA ASP A 500 17.28 -38.21 31.82
C ASP A 500 16.58 -37.66 30.56
N ALA A 501 15.26 -37.82 30.50
CA ALA A 501 14.43 -37.38 29.38
C ALA A 501 14.47 -35.85 29.15
N ARG A 502 14.53 -35.05 30.23
CA ARG A 502 14.60 -33.59 30.14
C ARG A 502 15.96 -33.15 29.59
N LYS A 503 17.05 -33.80 29.99
CA LYS A 503 18.38 -33.53 29.42
C LYS A 503 18.45 -33.91 27.95
N ARG A 504 17.90 -35.06 27.54
CA ARG A 504 17.82 -35.46 26.13
C ARG A 504 17.09 -34.41 25.28
N LEU A 505 15.95 -33.92 25.74
CA LEU A 505 15.20 -32.87 25.05
C LEU A 505 16.01 -31.56 24.96
N ALA A 506 16.64 -31.13 26.07
CA ALA A 506 17.46 -29.92 26.06
C ALA A 506 18.63 -30.01 25.07
N MET A 507 19.31 -31.16 25.00
CA MET A 507 20.39 -31.40 24.04
C MET A 507 19.90 -31.42 22.60
N MET A 508 18.72 -31.99 22.34
CA MET A 508 18.09 -31.97 21.01
C MET A 508 17.79 -30.54 20.56
N ILE A 509 17.21 -29.71 21.44
CA ILE A 509 16.95 -28.29 21.18
C ILE A 509 18.26 -27.54 20.92
N GLU A 510 19.28 -27.74 21.76
CA GLU A 510 20.59 -27.07 21.61
C GLU A 510 21.27 -27.44 20.29
N LEU A 511 21.21 -28.71 19.89
CA LEU A 511 21.75 -29.19 18.62
C LEU A 511 20.99 -28.63 17.41
N ALA A 512 19.66 -28.53 17.48
CA ALA A 512 18.83 -27.98 16.41
C ALA A 512 19.00 -26.44 16.27
N ALA A 513 19.14 -25.74 17.39
CA ALA A 513 19.41 -24.29 17.42
C ALA A 513 20.81 -23.93 16.92
N ALA A 514 21.73 -24.89 16.95
CA ALA A 514 23.13 -24.75 16.57
C ALA A 514 23.41 -24.94 15.06
N GLU A 515 22.44 -25.43 14.30
CA GLU A 515 22.57 -25.72 12.88
C GLU A 515 22.62 -24.45 12.03
N HIS A 516 23.39 -24.53 10.95
CA HIS A 516 23.31 -23.58 9.85
C HIS A 516 22.44 -24.24 8.78
N LEU A 517 21.38 -23.55 8.35
CA LEU A 517 20.79 -23.82 7.04
C LEU A 517 21.93 -23.62 6.03
N SER A 518 22.34 -24.71 5.40
CA SER A 518 23.37 -24.76 4.37
C SER A 518 22.75 -24.68 2.99
#